data_AF-A0A1M3T3X6-F1
#
_entry.id   AF-A0A1M3T3X6-F1
#
_cell.length_a   1.000
_cell.length_b   1.000
_cell.length_c   1.000
_cell.angle_alpha   90.00
_cell.angle_beta   90.00
_cell.angle_gamma   90.00
#
_symmetry.space_group_name_H-M   'P 1'
#
loop_
_entity.id
_entity.type
_entity.pdbx_description
1 polymer ?
#
loop_
_entity_poly.entity_id
_entity_poly.type
_entity_poly.pdbx_seq_one_letter_code
_entity_poly.pdbx_strand_id
1 'polypeptide(L)'
;MSLSLLTAQYFQQLDPHLLTFPEDNHLLHPTTQETIYTTLFSESHAANEQPLPPPAYRTRVLKRLITKLESLLSNPEEDEINESLLEEYSTLLTLPKPSSIEQAQQLTYITYTAPPEDDDDDHDSLETNKRRRTILTSESRSAIITAGTTGHRTWEAALHLATYLSSTAAGKAHIAGKKVLELGAGTGMVSMFCARYLQPEVVVATDRELGLMRQIRDCAGRNGLVGEENDGGVFKGWIWEWGRELSRGSGEDDDDELQQVGDGEKVEFDVALGADLIYDIDLVPLLVQTVKSLFEKYAVKEFLISATLRNERTFGAFLDACGA
;
A
#
# COMPACT_ATOMS: atom_id res chain seq x y z
N MET A 1 13.24 -3.63 -19.48
CA MET A 1 12.28 -4.25 -18.53
C MET A 1 12.87 -4.53 -17.15
N SER A 2 14.14 -4.92 -17.01
CA SER A 2 14.69 -5.39 -15.73
C SER A 2 14.90 -4.31 -14.65
N LEU A 3 15.40 -3.12 -15.01
CA LEU A 3 15.64 -2.04 -14.01
C LEU A 3 14.33 -1.54 -13.40
N SER A 4 13.31 -1.37 -14.24
CA SER A 4 12.01 -0.92 -13.75
C SER A 4 11.42 -1.96 -12.79
N LEU A 5 11.50 -3.27 -13.11
CA LEU A 5 11.06 -4.32 -12.19
C LEU A 5 11.84 -4.27 -10.87
N LEU A 6 13.18 -4.13 -10.93
CA LEU A 6 14.02 -3.96 -9.74
C LEU A 6 13.56 -2.78 -8.88
N THR A 7 13.30 -1.61 -9.48
CA THR A 7 12.80 -0.43 -8.78
C THR A 7 11.49 -0.72 -8.04
N ALA A 8 10.53 -1.36 -8.71
CA ALA A 8 9.25 -1.70 -8.08
C ALA A 8 9.47 -2.65 -6.90
N GLN A 9 10.21 -3.75 -7.10
CA GLN A 9 10.50 -4.73 -6.06
C GLN A 9 11.27 -4.13 -4.87
N TYR A 10 12.18 -3.19 -5.15
CA TYR A 10 12.97 -2.48 -4.16
C TYR A 10 12.11 -1.61 -3.24
N PHE A 11 11.23 -0.76 -3.79
CA PHE A 11 10.33 0.09 -3.01
C PHE A 11 9.12 -0.68 -2.43
N GLN A 12 8.79 -1.85 -2.99
CA GLN A 12 7.92 -2.85 -2.34
C GLN A 12 8.65 -3.60 -1.20
N GLN A 13 9.94 -3.35 -1.01
CA GLN A 13 10.80 -3.95 -0.01
C GLN A 13 10.76 -5.49 0.03
N LEU A 14 10.67 -6.15 -1.13
CA LEU A 14 10.71 -7.62 -1.20
C LEU A 14 11.99 -8.16 -0.57
N ASP A 15 11.99 -9.40 -0.07
CA ASP A 15 13.22 -9.99 0.43
C ASP A 15 14.35 -9.85 -0.61
N PRO A 16 15.56 -9.40 -0.22
CA PRO A 16 16.65 -9.16 -1.16
C PRO A 16 16.95 -10.31 -2.11
N HIS A 17 16.68 -11.56 -1.74
CA HIS A 17 16.87 -12.73 -2.61
C HIS A 17 15.85 -12.82 -3.75
N LEU A 18 14.66 -12.23 -3.59
CA LEU A 18 13.58 -12.20 -4.59
C LEU A 18 13.76 -11.07 -5.61
N LEU A 19 14.68 -10.14 -5.38
CA LEU A 19 14.92 -9.04 -6.32
C LEU A 19 15.48 -9.58 -7.64
N THR A 20 14.96 -9.06 -8.75
CA THR A 20 15.36 -9.38 -10.10
C THR A 20 16.27 -8.27 -10.61
N PHE A 21 17.57 -8.53 -10.68
CA PHE A 21 18.54 -7.59 -11.25
C PHE A 21 18.47 -7.58 -12.78
N PRO A 22 18.96 -6.50 -13.43
CA PRO A 22 19.30 -6.52 -14.83
C PRO A 22 20.16 -7.71 -15.25
N GLU A 23 20.05 -8.08 -16.52
CA GLU A 23 20.90 -9.09 -17.14
C GLU A 23 22.38 -8.72 -16.95
N ASP A 24 23.22 -9.74 -16.81
CA ASP A 24 24.60 -9.58 -16.36
C ASP A 24 25.42 -8.63 -17.26
N ASN A 25 25.24 -8.72 -18.58
CA ASN A 25 25.86 -7.82 -19.56
C ASN A 25 25.42 -6.35 -19.40
N HIS A 26 24.15 -6.12 -19.08
CA HIS A 26 23.61 -4.79 -18.85
C HIS A 26 24.05 -4.23 -17.50
N LEU A 27 24.20 -5.10 -16.49
CA LEU A 27 24.53 -4.72 -15.12
C LEU A 27 25.95 -4.15 -14.99
N LEU A 28 26.90 -4.66 -15.78
CA LEU A 28 28.28 -4.15 -15.83
C LEU A 28 28.38 -2.75 -16.44
N HIS A 29 27.42 -2.36 -17.30
CA HIS A 29 27.50 -1.08 -18.00
C HIS A 29 27.47 0.11 -17.01
N PRO A 30 28.43 1.06 -17.08
CA PRO A 30 28.55 2.15 -16.11
C PRO A 30 27.26 2.98 -15.96
N THR A 31 26.56 3.25 -17.06
CA THR A 31 25.30 4.00 -17.02
C THR A 31 24.18 3.24 -16.30
N THR A 32 24.17 1.90 -16.35
CA THR A 32 23.20 1.08 -15.62
C THR A 32 23.46 1.16 -14.13
N GLN A 33 24.71 1.04 -13.72
CA GLN A 33 25.11 1.15 -12.31
C GLN A 33 24.79 2.54 -11.75
N GLU A 34 25.08 3.60 -12.50
CA GLU A 34 24.72 4.98 -12.14
C GLU A 34 23.20 5.16 -12.03
N THR A 35 22.43 4.59 -12.97
CA THR A 35 20.96 4.65 -12.90
C THR A 35 20.42 3.90 -11.69
N ILE A 36 21.02 2.75 -11.33
CA ILE A 36 20.66 1.99 -10.12
C ILE A 36 20.93 2.84 -8.87
N TYR A 37 22.12 3.46 -8.77
CA TYR A 37 22.47 4.32 -7.64
C TYR A 37 21.49 5.49 -7.50
N THR A 38 21.33 6.27 -8.58
CA THR A 38 20.47 7.46 -8.59
C THR A 38 19.00 7.14 -8.29
N THR A 39 18.49 6.00 -8.78
CA THR A 39 17.08 5.63 -8.61
C THR A 39 16.78 4.99 -7.25
N LEU A 40 17.69 4.17 -6.71
CA LEU A 40 17.40 3.32 -5.54
C LEU A 40 18.06 3.81 -4.25
N PHE A 41 19.17 4.55 -4.34
CA PHE A 41 20.02 4.83 -3.18
C PHE A 41 20.28 6.32 -2.97
N SER A 42 20.24 7.13 -4.02
CA SER A 42 20.50 8.57 -3.91
C SER A 42 19.44 9.31 -3.09
N GLU A 43 19.89 10.05 -2.08
CA GLU A 43 19.03 10.93 -1.27
C GLU A 43 18.47 12.11 -2.08
N SER A 44 19.15 12.53 -3.16
CA SER A 44 18.71 13.67 -3.98
C SER A 44 17.46 13.37 -4.81
N HIS A 45 17.23 12.11 -5.17
CA HIS A 45 16.02 11.65 -5.86
C HIS A 45 14.90 11.33 -4.85
N ALA A 46 15.26 10.79 -3.68
CA ALA A 46 14.33 10.44 -2.62
C ALA A 46 13.71 11.65 -1.90
N ALA A 47 14.41 12.79 -1.89
CA ALA A 47 13.96 14.02 -1.23
C ALA A 47 12.68 14.62 -1.83
N ASN A 48 12.31 14.26 -3.08
CA ASN A 48 11.23 14.93 -3.80
C ASN A 48 10.04 14.04 -4.19
N GLU A 49 10.18 12.70 -4.28
CA GLU A 49 9.08 11.84 -4.79
C GLU A 49 8.85 10.53 -4.02
N GLN A 50 9.89 9.83 -3.53
CA GLN A 50 9.74 8.52 -2.86
C GLN A 50 10.75 8.34 -1.70
N PRO A 51 10.28 8.13 -0.45
CA PRO A 51 11.18 7.88 0.68
C PRO A 51 12.03 6.62 0.50
N LEU A 52 13.31 6.69 0.87
CA LEU A 52 14.20 5.52 0.83
C LEU A 52 13.77 4.44 1.83
N PRO A 53 13.94 3.15 1.47
CA PRO A 53 13.80 2.06 2.42
C PRO A 53 14.76 2.16 3.63
N PRO A 54 14.49 1.41 4.72
CA PRO A 54 15.32 1.45 5.92
C PRO A 54 16.77 1.07 5.64
N PRO A 55 17.75 1.66 6.35
CA PRO A 55 19.18 1.40 6.12
C PRO A 55 19.55 -0.10 6.14
N ALA A 56 18.96 -0.89 7.03
CA ALA A 56 19.20 -2.33 7.11
C ALA A 56 18.75 -3.08 5.85
N TYR A 57 17.65 -2.64 5.22
CA TYR A 57 17.19 -3.20 3.94
C TYR A 57 18.16 -2.81 2.82
N ARG A 58 18.48 -1.53 2.70
CA ARG A 58 19.43 -0.99 1.69
C ARG A 58 20.78 -1.70 1.74
N THR A 59 21.32 -1.90 2.95
CA THR A 59 22.58 -2.63 3.19
C THR A 59 22.55 -4.04 2.60
N ARG A 60 21.46 -4.78 2.81
CA ARG A 60 21.33 -6.16 2.29
C ARG A 60 21.20 -6.19 0.76
N VAL A 61 20.49 -5.22 0.18
CA VAL A 61 20.36 -5.09 -1.28
C VAL A 61 21.70 -4.74 -1.91
N LEU A 62 22.42 -3.73 -1.39
CA LEU A 62 23.74 -3.34 -1.88
C LEU A 62 24.75 -4.45 -1.75
N LYS A 63 24.78 -5.17 -0.61
CA LYS A 63 25.64 -6.35 -0.46
C LYS A 63 25.40 -7.37 -1.58
N ARG A 64 24.14 -7.68 -1.88
CA ARG A 64 23.80 -8.64 -2.95
C ARG A 64 24.19 -8.11 -4.34
N LEU A 65 23.96 -6.83 -4.61
CA LEU A 65 24.32 -6.18 -5.87
C LEU A 65 25.84 -6.17 -6.08
N ILE A 66 26.60 -5.73 -5.08
CA ILE A 66 28.07 -5.67 -5.11
C ILE A 66 28.65 -7.08 -5.30
N THR A 67 28.22 -8.07 -4.51
CA THR A 67 28.67 -9.46 -4.69
C THR A 67 28.37 -10.01 -6.09
N LYS A 68 27.21 -9.65 -6.67
CA LYS A 68 26.88 -10.03 -8.06
C LYS A 68 27.82 -9.35 -9.05
N LEU A 69 28.04 -8.04 -8.93
CA LEU A 69 28.97 -7.29 -9.77
C LEU A 69 30.40 -7.87 -9.68
N GLU A 70 30.93 -8.08 -8.46
CA GLU A 70 32.26 -8.66 -8.21
C GLU A 70 32.44 -10.01 -8.92
N SER A 71 31.40 -10.85 -8.95
CA SER A 71 31.45 -12.14 -9.64
C SER A 71 31.39 -12.07 -11.18
N LEU A 72 30.98 -10.92 -11.72
CA LEU A 72 30.88 -10.67 -13.17
C LEU A 72 32.12 -9.96 -13.71
N LEU A 73 32.90 -9.27 -12.86
CA LEU A 73 34.13 -8.60 -13.27
C LEU A 73 35.13 -9.64 -13.80
N SER A 74 35.60 -9.43 -15.02
CA SER A 74 36.53 -10.33 -15.70
C SER A 74 37.76 -9.61 -16.26
N ASN A 75 37.61 -8.31 -16.57
CA ASN A 75 38.66 -7.46 -17.09
C ASN A 75 39.02 -6.33 -16.10
N PRO A 76 40.11 -6.44 -15.33
CA PRO A 76 40.51 -5.43 -14.34
C PRO A 76 40.82 -4.04 -14.89
N GLU A 77 41.03 -3.89 -16.21
CA GLU A 77 41.31 -2.59 -16.84
C GLU A 77 40.05 -1.84 -17.30
N GLU A 78 38.92 -2.55 -17.47
CA GLU A 78 37.67 -1.97 -18.01
C GLU A 78 36.49 -2.12 -17.05
N ASP A 79 36.47 -3.19 -16.24
CA ASP A 79 35.37 -3.49 -15.34
C ASP A 79 35.59 -2.82 -13.99
N GLU A 80 34.73 -1.84 -13.68
CA GLU A 80 34.73 -1.16 -12.38
C GLU A 80 33.31 -1.13 -11.79
N ILE A 81 33.24 -1.25 -10.46
CA ILE A 81 32.00 -1.03 -9.71
C ILE A 81 31.88 0.46 -9.44
N ASN A 82 30.71 1.02 -9.76
CA ASN A 82 30.41 2.43 -9.53
C ASN A 82 30.76 2.87 -8.09
N GLU A 83 31.60 3.89 -7.98
CA GLU A 83 32.14 4.40 -6.72
C GLU A 83 31.03 4.80 -5.74
N SER A 84 29.95 5.42 -6.23
CA SER A 84 28.83 5.86 -5.40
C SER A 84 28.06 4.69 -4.76
N LEU A 85 27.98 3.53 -5.42
CA LEU A 85 27.44 2.31 -4.80
C LEU A 85 28.32 1.82 -3.64
N LEU A 86 29.64 1.87 -3.81
CA LEU A 86 30.61 1.45 -2.78
C LEU A 86 30.65 2.42 -1.60
N GLU A 87 30.57 3.72 -1.86
CA GLU A 87 30.51 4.77 -0.86
C GLU A 87 29.23 4.69 -0.02
N GLU A 88 28.06 4.53 -0.66
CA GLU A 88 26.79 4.33 0.04
C GLU A 88 26.83 3.04 0.89
N TYR A 89 27.36 1.94 0.35
CA TYR A 89 27.49 0.70 1.10
C TYR A 89 28.39 0.86 2.34
N SER A 90 29.52 1.55 2.17
CA SER A 90 30.45 1.84 3.26
C SER A 90 29.78 2.71 4.32
N THR A 91 29.05 3.74 3.92
CA THR A 91 28.29 4.63 4.80
C THR A 91 27.26 3.85 5.61
N LEU A 92 26.44 3.01 4.96
CA LEU A 92 25.41 2.21 5.61
C LEU A 92 25.97 1.21 6.64
N LEU A 93 27.17 0.65 6.40
CA LEU A 93 27.82 -0.25 7.34
C LEU A 93 28.28 0.43 8.64
N THR A 94 28.46 1.75 8.63
CA THR A 94 28.83 2.53 9.82
C THR A 94 27.63 2.92 10.69
N LEU A 95 26.41 2.79 10.18
CA LEU A 95 25.21 3.16 10.90
C LEU A 95 24.94 2.23 12.09
N PRO A 96 24.41 2.77 13.22
CA PRO A 96 24.07 1.96 14.37
C PRO A 96 22.99 0.93 13.99
N LYS A 97 23.17 -0.30 14.45
CA LYS A 97 22.20 -1.38 14.21
C LYS A 97 21.09 -1.30 15.25
N PRO A 98 19.84 -0.99 14.86
CA PRO A 98 18.71 -1.06 15.80
C PRO A 98 18.51 -2.49 16.29
N SER A 99 17.91 -2.65 17.46
CA SER A 99 17.52 -3.95 18.00
C SER A 99 16.45 -4.62 17.14
N SER A 100 16.28 -5.94 17.28
CA SER A 100 15.24 -6.68 16.55
C SER A 100 13.82 -6.19 16.84
N ILE A 101 13.57 -5.68 18.05
CA ILE A 101 12.26 -5.15 18.45
C ILE A 101 12.02 -3.80 17.77
N GLU A 102 12.99 -2.89 17.81
CA GLU A 102 12.90 -1.58 17.15
C GLU A 102 12.69 -1.75 15.64
N GLN A 103 13.42 -2.67 15.01
CA GLN A 103 13.23 -2.99 13.58
C GLN A 103 11.85 -3.56 13.29
N ALA A 104 11.28 -4.36 14.19
CA ALA A 104 9.97 -4.96 13.98
C ALA A 104 8.84 -3.92 14.05
N GLN A 105 8.98 -2.91 14.90
CA GLN A 105 7.98 -1.87 15.13
C GLN A 105 8.18 -0.63 14.24
N GLN A 106 9.34 -0.51 13.60
CA GLN A 106 9.66 0.64 12.74
C GLN A 106 8.65 0.75 11.59
N LEU A 107 8.01 1.91 11.49
CA LEU A 107 7.24 2.28 10.32
C LEU A 107 8.17 2.54 9.15
N THR A 108 7.77 2.06 7.98
CA THR A 108 8.49 2.27 6.74
C THR A 108 7.53 2.56 5.60
N TYR A 109 7.98 3.36 4.66
CA TYR A 109 7.21 3.64 3.46
C TYR A 109 7.34 2.49 2.46
N ILE A 110 6.21 1.97 2.01
CA ILE A 110 6.12 0.91 1.01
C ILE A 110 5.40 1.48 -0.21
N THR A 111 5.96 1.27 -1.40
CA THR A 111 5.30 1.66 -2.66
C THR A 111 4.81 0.41 -3.37
N TYR A 112 3.50 0.18 -3.41
CA TYR A 112 2.91 -0.88 -4.23
C TYR A 112 2.80 -0.43 -5.66
N THR A 113 3.16 -1.32 -6.59
CA THR A 113 3.01 -1.10 -8.04
C THR A 113 1.95 -2.04 -8.57
N ALA A 114 0.91 -1.51 -9.21
CA ALA A 114 -0.12 -2.35 -9.83
C ALA A 114 0.40 -3.05 -11.10
N PRO A 115 -0.19 -4.20 -11.48
CA PRO A 115 0.07 -4.83 -12.76
C PRO A 115 -0.15 -3.87 -13.95
N PRO A 116 0.50 -4.11 -15.10
CA PRO A 116 0.17 -3.43 -16.35
C PRO A 116 -1.30 -3.65 -16.74
N GLU A 117 -1.85 -2.79 -17.58
CA GLU A 117 -3.23 -2.95 -18.06
C GLU A 117 -3.23 -3.87 -19.29
N ASP A 118 -4.18 -4.82 -19.37
CA ASP A 118 -4.26 -5.79 -20.46
C ASP A 118 -4.58 -5.15 -21.85
N ASP A 119 -4.97 -3.88 -21.89
CA ASP A 119 -5.21 -3.13 -23.13
C ASP A 119 -3.91 -2.65 -23.83
N ASP A 120 -2.72 -3.08 -23.36
CA ASP A 120 -1.40 -2.71 -23.90
C ASP A 120 -1.00 -3.49 -25.18
N ASP A 121 -1.97 -3.94 -25.99
CA ASP A 121 -1.75 -4.54 -27.33
C ASP A 121 -1.62 -3.47 -28.44
N ASP A 122 -1.53 -2.18 -28.08
CA ASP A 122 -1.31 -1.10 -29.03
C ASP A 122 0.18 -0.96 -29.35
N HIS A 123 0.57 -1.60 -30.44
CA HIS A 123 1.95 -1.77 -30.92
C HIS A 123 2.66 -0.48 -31.37
N ASP A 124 2.09 0.72 -31.12
CA ASP A 124 2.51 1.95 -31.83
C ASP A 124 2.51 3.26 -31.00
N SER A 125 2.76 3.20 -29.68
CA SER A 125 3.07 4.44 -28.92
C SER A 125 4.55 4.51 -28.50
N LEU A 126 5.42 4.72 -29.50
CA LEU A 126 6.68 5.43 -29.28
C LEU A 126 6.31 6.83 -28.77
N GLU A 127 6.67 7.13 -27.53
CA GLU A 127 6.38 8.38 -26.79
C GLU A 127 5.01 8.47 -26.10
N THR A 128 4.91 7.86 -24.91
CA THR A 128 4.53 8.60 -23.70
C THR A 128 5.01 7.80 -22.49
N ASN A 129 5.64 8.48 -21.53
CA ASN A 129 5.90 7.94 -20.19
C ASN A 129 4.54 7.60 -19.52
N LYS A 130 3.93 6.45 -19.82
CA LYS A 130 2.82 5.91 -19.02
C LYS A 130 3.38 5.66 -17.62
N ARG A 131 3.19 6.62 -16.72
CA ARG A 131 3.63 6.53 -15.33
C ARG A 131 3.00 5.29 -14.72
N ARG A 132 3.81 4.49 -14.04
CA ARG A 132 3.32 3.33 -13.29
C ARG A 132 2.25 3.76 -12.29
N ARG A 133 1.22 2.93 -12.16
CA ARG A 133 0.20 3.09 -11.13
C ARG A 133 0.78 2.60 -9.82
N THR A 134 1.16 3.53 -8.95
CA THR A 134 1.75 3.24 -7.64
C THR A 134 0.98 3.90 -6.50
N ILE A 135 1.01 3.27 -5.32
CA ILE A 135 0.49 3.80 -4.06
C ILE A 135 1.53 3.64 -2.96
N LEU A 136 1.84 4.74 -2.30
CA LEU A 136 2.69 4.81 -1.12
C LEU A 136 1.85 4.57 0.14
N THR A 137 2.30 3.69 1.02
CA THR A 137 1.73 3.45 2.36
C THR A 137 2.82 3.58 3.42
N SER A 138 2.43 3.71 4.68
CA SER A 138 3.33 3.67 5.84
C SER A 138 2.96 2.47 6.70
N GLU A 139 3.89 1.55 6.90
CA GLU A 139 3.59 0.22 7.46
C GLU A 139 4.68 -0.29 8.38
N SER A 140 4.28 -1.15 9.32
CA SER A 140 5.15 -1.96 10.17
C SER A 140 5.14 -3.41 9.68
N ARG A 141 5.83 -3.69 8.58
CA ARG A 141 5.73 -4.98 7.84
C ARG A 141 6.06 -6.22 8.68
N SER A 142 6.98 -6.07 9.62
CA SER A 142 7.47 -7.16 10.47
C SER A 142 6.59 -7.39 11.70
N ALA A 143 5.66 -6.49 12.01
CA ALA A 143 4.73 -6.63 13.10
C ALA A 143 3.40 -7.22 12.61
N ILE A 144 2.93 -8.27 13.29
CA ILE A 144 1.58 -8.83 13.07
C ILE A 144 0.54 -7.98 13.79
N ILE A 145 0.87 -7.47 14.98
CA ILE A 145 0.02 -6.62 15.81
C ILE A 145 0.85 -5.42 16.26
N THR A 146 0.36 -4.22 16.00
CA THR A 146 0.92 -2.94 16.46
C THR A 146 -0.22 -2.13 17.05
N ALA A 147 -0.01 -1.50 18.21
CA ALA A 147 -1.04 -0.71 18.91
C ALA A 147 -2.39 -1.46 19.14
N GLY A 148 -2.36 -2.79 19.29
CA GLY A 148 -3.57 -3.60 19.50
C GLY A 148 -4.43 -3.79 18.24
N THR A 149 -3.90 -3.46 17.06
CA THR A 149 -4.54 -3.70 15.76
C THR A 149 -3.58 -4.42 14.81
N THR A 150 -4.14 -5.16 13.85
CA THR A 150 -3.42 -5.78 12.73
C THR A 150 -3.34 -4.85 11.51
N GLY A 151 -3.87 -3.62 11.62
CA GLY A 151 -4.05 -2.67 10.51
C GLY A 151 -2.78 -1.96 10.02
N HIS A 152 -1.68 -1.96 10.78
CA HIS A 152 -0.43 -1.29 10.38
C HIS A 152 0.38 -2.06 9.32
N ARG A 153 -0.23 -3.04 8.64
CA ARG A 153 0.37 -3.84 7.58
C ARG A 153 -0.67 -4.07 6.48
N THR A 154 -0.24 -3.98 5.23
CA THR A 154 -1.06 -4.40 4.08
C THR A 154 -1.02 -5.91 3.96
N TRP A 155 -2.19 -6.53 4.04
CA TRP A 155 -2.35 -7.98 3.98
C TRP A 155 -2.54 -8.48 2.54
N GLU A 156 -2.25 -9.75 2.31
CA GLU A 156 -2.30 -10.38 0.98
C GLU A 156 -3.70 -10.27 0.34
N ALA A 157 -4.76 -10.35 1.14
CA ALA A 157 -6.13 -10.18 0.66
C ALA A 157 -6.40 -8.76 0.13
N ALA A 158 -5.76 -7.73 0.69
CA ALA A 158 -5.86 -6.35 0.20
C ALA A 158 -5.17 -6.21 -1.16
N LEU A 159 -3.99 -6.81 -1.32
CA LEU A 159 -3.27 -6.85 -2.60
C LEU A 159 -4.08 -7.58 -3.68
N HIS A 160 -4.72 -8.71 -3.31
CA HIS A 160 -5.58 -9.46 -4.22
C HIS A 160 -6.82 -8.64 -4.63
N LEU A 161 -7.46 -7.94 -3.68
CA LEU A 161 -8.60 -7.07 -3.95
C LEU A 161 -8.21 -5.92 -4.90
N ALA A 162 -7.12 -5.19 -4.61
CA ALA A 162 -6.63 -4.13 -5.46
C ALA A 162 -6.25 -4.64 -6.87
N THR A 163 -5.69 -5.84 -6.97
CA THR A 163 -5.38 -6.46 -8.27
C THR A 163 -6.66 -6.73 -9.07
N TYR A 164 -7.68 -7.33 -8.45
CA TYR A 164 -8.97 -7.58 -9.09
C TYR A 164 -9.63 -6.29 -9.59
N LEU A 165 -9.69 -5.26 -8.72
CA LEU A 165 -10.29 -3.96 -9.02
C LEU A 165 -9.53 -3.19 -10.12
N SER A 166 -8.22 -3.43 -10.27
CA SER A 166 -7.37 -2.68 -11.21
C SER A 166 -7.15 -3.35 -12.56
N SER A 167 -7.28 -4.68 -12.62
CA SER A 167 -6.88 -5.49 -13.78
C SER A 167 -8.06 -6.00 -14.61
N THR A 168 -9.29 -5.89 -14.11
CA THR A 168 -10.47 -6.39 -14.84
C THR A 168 -11.48 -5.28 -15.09
N ALA A 169 -12.15 -5.31 -16.25
CA ALA A 169 -13.23 -4.37 -16.55
C ALA A 169 -14.38 -4.46 -15.52
N ALA A 170 -14.71 -5.68 -15.07
CA ALA A 170 -15.68 -5.91 -14.00
C ALA A 170 -15.23 -5.28 -12.68
N GLY A 171 -13.95 -5.49 -12.29
CA GLY A 171 -13.33 -4.86 -11.13
C GLY A 171 -13.42 -3.34 -11.15
N LYS A 172 -13.03 -2.71 -12.26
CA LYS A 172 -13.07 -1.25 -12.44
C LYS A 172 -14.51 -0.72 -12.36
N ALA A 173 -15.49 -1.43 -12.92
CA ALA A 173 -16.90 -1.06 -12.92
C ALA A 173 -17.53 -1.05 -11.51
N HIS A 174 -16.92 -1.75 -10.54
CA HIS A 174 -17.33 -1.62 -9.14
C HIS A 174 -17.01 -0.25 -8.54
N ILE A 175 -16.08 0.52 -9.11
CA ILE A 175 -15.53 1.74 -8.49
C ILE A 175 -15.86 3.01 -9.29
N ALA A 176 -15.78 2.96 -10.61
CA ALA A 176 -15.91 4.13 -11.47
C ALA A 176 -17.27 4.85 -11.27
N GLY A 177 -17.21 6.14 -10.96
CA GLY A 177 -18.37 7.01 -10.72
C GLY A 177 -19.18 6.68 -9.47
N LYS A 178 -18.66 5.86 -8.54
CA LYS A 178 -19.38 5.43 -7.34
C LYS A 178 -18.86 6.06 -6.06
N LYS A 179 -19.71 6.12 -5.05
CA LYS A 179 -19.36 6.38 -3.64
C LYS A 179 -18.94 5.06 -2.99
N VAL A 180 -17.65 4.96 -2.67
CA VAL A 180 -17.02 3.73 -2.16
C VAL A 180 -16.70 3.89 -0.68
N LEU A 181 -16.99 2.88 0.12
CA LEU A 181 -16.51 2.77 1.49
C LEU A 181 -15.63 1.53 1.64
N GLU A 182 -14.45 1.67 2.25
CA GLU A 182 -13.65 0.53 2.69
C GLU A 182 -13.78 0.35 4.20
N LEU A 183 -14.25 -0.84 4.62
CA LEU A 183 -14.37 -1.24 6.01
C LEU A 183 -13.07 -1.92 6.46
N GLY A 184 -12.48 -1.45 7.57
CA GLY A 184 -11.22 -2.01 8.07
C GLY A 184 -10.07 -1.79 7.09
N ALA A 185 -9.87 -0.54 6.69
CA ALA A 185 -8.96 -0.16 5.61
C ALA A 185 -7.48 -0.45 5.90
N GLY A 186 -7.10 -0.67 7.17
CA GLY A 186 -5.73 -0.96 7.54
C GLY A 186 -4.81 0.20 7.12
N THR A 187 -3.90 -0.06 6.19
CA THR A 187 -2.96 0.95 5.66
C THR A 187 -3.60 1.93 4.67
N GLY A 188 -4.87 1.71 4.29
CA GLY A 188 -5.58 2.50 3.29
C GLY A 188 -5.15 2.22 1.85
N MET A 189 -4.35 1.17 1.61
CA MET A 189 -3.79 0.85 0.30
C MET A 189 -4.86 0.73 -0.79
N VAL A 190 -5.93 -0.05 -0.55
CA VAL A 190 -7.00 -0.27 -1.53
C VAL A 190 -7.79 1.01 -1.76
N SER A 191 -8.21 1.70 -0.69
CA SER A 191 -8.94 2.97 -0.80
C SER A 191 -8.16 4.02 -1.60
N MET A 192 -6.87 4.22 -1.28
CA MET A 192 -6.03 5.20 -1.98
C MET A 192 -5.83 4.79 -3.44
N PHE A 193 -5.65 3.50 -3.73
CA PHE A 193 -5.57 3.01 -5.10
C PHE A 193 -6.85 3.32 -5.90
N CYS A 194 -8.01 3.01 -5.32
CA CYS A 194 -9.31 3.28 -5.92
C CYS A 194 -9.48 4.77 -6.21
N ALA A 195 -9.25 5.62 -5.21
CA ALA A 195 -9.36 7.07 -5.33
C ALA A 195 -8.44 7.64 -6.43
N ARG A 196 -7.23 7.08 -6.56
CA ARG A 196 -6.21 7.63 -7.46
C ARG A 196 -6.38 7.22 -8.92
N TYR A 197 -6.83 5.99 -9.17
CA TYR A 197 -6.73 5.36 -10.49
C TYR A 197 -8.05 4.84 -11.05
N LEU A 198 -9.10 4.69 -10.24
CA LEU A 198 -10.34 4.02 -10.65
C LEU A 198 -11.53 4.97 -10.80
N GLN A 199 -11.29 6.29 -10.76
CA GLN A 199 -12.27 7.36 -11.03
C GLN A 199 -13.58 7.25 -10.22
N PRO A 200 -13.54 7.06 -8.88
CA PRO A 200 -14.75 7.09 -8.05
C PRO A 200 -15.29 8.50 -7.91
N GLU A 201 -16.54 8.64 -7.44
CA GLU A 201 -17.06 9.92 -6.96
C GLU A 201 -16.36 10.32 -5.65
N VAL A 202 -16.28 9.36 -4.71
CA VAL A 202 -15.57 9.49 -3.45
C VAL A 202 -15.20 8.12 -2.92
N VAL A 203 -14.08 8.03 -2.21
CA VAL A 203 -13.67 6.86 -1.43
C VAL A 203 -13.52 7.25 0.03
N VAL A 204 -14.17 6.50 0.91
CA VAL A 204 -14.07 6.65 2.36
C VAL A 204 -13.35 5.43 2.92
N ALA A 205 -12.11 5.62 3.37
CA ALA A 205 -11.39 4.64 4.16
C ALA A 205 -11.86 4.69 5.62
N THR A 206 -12.18 3.54 6.22
CA THR A 206 -12.59 3.48 7.63
C THR A 206 -11.78 2.47 8.43
N ASP A 207 -11.35 2.89 9.62
CA ASP A 207 -10.77 2.02 10.64
C ASP A 207 -11.12 2.55 12.04
N ARG A 208 -10.84 1.80 13.10
CA ARG A 208 -11.14 2.20 14.48
C ARG A 208 -10.01 2.99 15.13
N GLU A 209 -8.78 2.85 14.64
CA GLU A 209 -7.57 3.36 15.31
C GLU A 209 -7.16 4.74 14.77
N LEU A 210 -7.09 5.73 15.65
CA LEU A 210 -6.82 7.13 15.29
C LEU A 210 -5.42 7.32 14.70
N GLY A 211 -4.39 6.66 15.26
CA GLY A 211 -3.02 6.71 14.76
C GLY A 211 -2.90 6.19 13.32
N LEU A 212 -3.63 5.13 12.99
CA LEU A 212 -3.70 4.52 11.68
C LEU A 212 -4.44 5.45 10.71
N MET A 213 -5.54 6.08 11.12
CA MET A 213 -6.21 7.08 10.29
C MET A 213 -5.32 8.30 9.98
N ARG A 214 -4.50 8.75 10.94
CA ARG A 214 -3.46 9.76 10.68
C ARG A 214 -2.43 9.28 9.67
N GLN A 215 -1.95 8.03 9.78
CA GLN A 215 -1.04 7.43 8.81
C GLN A 215 -1.64 7.35 7.40
N ILE A 216 -2.91 6.95 7.28
CA ILE A 216 -3.63 6.89 6.00
C ILE A 216 -3.70 8.29 5.38
N ARG A 217 -4.01 9.33 6.16
CA ARG A 217 -4.08 10.73 5.69
C ARG A 217 -2.73 11.24 5.20
N ASP A 218 -1.67 11.00 5.96
CA ASP A 218 -0.30 11.37 5.55
C ASP A 218 0.07 10.70 4.23
N CYS A 219 -0.29 9.42 4.07
CA CYS A 219 -0.08 8.69 2.82
C CYS A 219 -0.95 9.23 1.69
N ALA A 220 -2.21 9.57 1.95
CA ALA A 220 -3.10 10.18 0.96
C ALA A 220 -2.53 11.50 0.43
N GLY A 221 -1.98 12.35 1.31
CA GLY A 221 -1.28 13.58 0.92
C GLY A 221 -0.09 13.31 0.00
N ARG A 222 0.75 12.33 0.36
CA ARG A 222 1.91 11.91 -0.46
C ARG A 222 1.52 11.25 -1.79
N ASN A 223 0.34 10.64 -1.86
CA ASN A 223 -0.24 10.09 -3.10
C ASN A 223 -0.99 11.13 -3.94
N GLY A 224 -1.03 12.40 -3.51
CA GLY A 224 -1.71 13.48 -4.22
C GLY A 224 -3.24 13.35 -4.20
N LEU A 225 -3.79 12.78 -3.13
CA LEU A 225 -5.24 12.56 -2.95
C LEU A 225 -5.92 13.62 -2.06
N VAL A 226 -5.15 14.51 -1.45
CA VAL A 226 -5.67 15.62 -0.66
C VAL A 226 -5.76 16.85 -1.56
N GLY A 227 -6.98 17.40 -1.73
CA GLY A 227 -7.21 18.65 -2.46
C GLY A 227 -6.83 19.89 -1.64
N GLU A 228 -6.85 21.07 -2.26
CA GLU A 228 -6.83 22.32 -1.49
C GLU A 228 -8.03 22.36 -0.52
N GLU A 229 -7.85 23.01 0.64
CA GLU A 229 -8.65 22.93 1.89
C GLU A 229 -10.19 23.06 1.76
N ASN A 230 -10.74 23.33 0.57
CA ASN A 230 -12.16 23.56 0.32
C ASN A 230 -12.86 22.61 -0.67
N ASP A 231 -12.19 21.64 -1.32
CA ASP A 231 -12.82 20.86 -2.42
C ASP A 231 -13.39 19.48 -2.05
N GLY A 232 -13.52 19.16 -0.75
CA GLY A 232 -14.21 17.93 -0.33
C GLY A 232 -13.72 16.65 -1.05
N GLY A 233 -12.40 16.55 -1.24
CA GLY A 233 -11.73 15.70 -2.24
C GLY A 233 -12.16 14.24 -2.33
N VAL A 234 -11.68 13.58 -3.39
CA VAL A 234 -12.06 12.20 -3.78
C VAL A 234 -11.74 11.16 -2.68
N PHE A 235 -10.82 11.47 -1.75
CA PHE A 235 -10.45 10.56 -0.66
C PHE A 235 -10.78 11.16 0.71
N LYS A 236 -11.40 10.35 1.58
CA LYS A 236 -11.72 10.71 2.97
C LYS A 236 -11.35 9.57 3.90
N GLY A 237 -10.90 9.91 5.11
CA GLY A 237 -10.67 8.94 6.18
C GLY A 237 -11.60 9.21 7.35
N TRP A 238 -12.41 8.21 7.76
CA TRP A 238 -13.35 8.29 8.88
C TRP A 238 -13.10 7.21 9.94
N ILE A 239 -13.50 7.47 11.18
CA ILE A 239 -13.41 6.50 12.27
C ILE A 239 -14.69 5.65 12.31
N TRP A 240 -14.53 4.33 12.25
CA TRP A 240 -15.63 3.39 12.44
C TRP A 240 -15.22 2.14 13.21
N GLU A 241 -15.79 1.97 14.40
CA GLU A 241 -15.75 0.72 15.17
C GLU A 241 -16.92 -0.20 14.79
N TRP A 242 -16.63 -1.46 14.49
CA TRP A 242 -17.67 -2.43 14.12
C TRP A 242 -18.70 -2.63 15.23
N GLY A 243 -19.96 -2.85 14.85
CA GLY A 243 -21.10 -2.90 15.75
C GLY A 243 -21.61 -1.53 16.23
N ARG A 244 -20.94 -0.43 15.89
CA ARG A 244 -21.38 0.95 16.22
C ARG A 244 -21.87 1.70 14.99
N GLU A 245 -22.49 2.86 15.21
CA GLU A 245 -22.84 3.78 14.14
C GLU A 245 -21.61 4.49 13.59
N LEU A 246 -21.67 4.82 12.30
CA LEU A 246 -20.60 5.53 11.60
C LEU A 246 -20.47 6.96 12.12
N SER A 247 -19.26 7.34 12.51
CA SER A 247 -18.93 8.70 12.95
C SER A 247 -18.08 9.39 11.90
N ARG A 248 -18.39 10.66 11.60
CA ARG A 248 -17.51 11.53 10.83
C ARG A 248 -16.50 12.15 11.78
N GLY A 249 -15.27 12.20 11.34
CA GLY A 249 -14.20 12.83 12.08
C GLY A 249 -12.87 12.50 11.42
N SER A 250 -12.08 13.54 11.23
CA SER A 250 -10.72 13.44 10.75
C SER A 250 -9.79 12.76 11.77
N GLY A 251 -10.11 12.88 13.07
CA GLY A 251 -9.19 12.49 14.13
C GLY A 251 -7.90 13.32 14.06
N GLU A 252 -8.02 14.57 13.57
CA GLU A 252 -6.90 15.50 13.35
C GLU A 252 -6.26 15.90 14.68
N ASP A 253 -7.08 16.13 15.71
CA ASP A 253 -6.65 16.41 17.08
C ASP A 253 -7.32 15.43 18.06
N ASP A 254 -6.71 15.19 19.23
CA ASP A 254 -7.35 14.40 20.31
C ASP A 254 -8.67 15.06 20.81
N ASP A 255 -8.87 16.35 20.45
CA ASP A 255 -10.05 17.16 20.73
C ASP A 255 -11.04 17.25 19.54
N ASP A 256 -10.79 16.56 18.41
CA ASP A 256 -11.75 16.47 17.30
C ASP A 256 -13.00 15.74 17.82
N GLU A 257 -14.08 16.48 18.10
CA GLU A 257 -15.34 15.86 18.46
C GLU A 257 -15.78 15.00 17.28
N LEU A 258 -15.75 13.68 17.46
CA LEU A 258 -16.33 12.72 16.52
C LEU A 258 -17.80 13.08 16.35
N GLN A 259 -18.12 13.77 15.27
CA GLN A 259 -19.49 14.10 14.93
C GLN A 259 -20.11 12.83 14.42
N GLN A 260 -20.96 12.22 15.25
CA GLN A 260 -21.89 11.21 14.76
C GLN A 260 -22.61 11.80 13.55
N VAL A 261 -22.77 11.00 12.49
CA VAL A 261 -23.57 11.40 11.34
C VAL A 261 -24.97 11.74 11.87
N GLY A 262 -25.26 13.03 12.00
CA GLY A 262 -26.48 13.52 12.64
C GLY A 262 -27.73 13.09 11.87
N ASP A 263 -28.86 13.07 12.58
CA ASP A 263 -30.19 12.56 12.19
C ASP A 263 -30.85 13.25 10.96
N GLY A 264 -30.10 14.02 10.18
CA GLY A 264 -30.59 14.81 9.03
C GLY A 264 -29.71 14.79 7.77
N GLU A 265 -28.47 14.29 7.82
CA GLU A 265 -27.65 14.12 6.62
C GLU A 265 -27.61 12.65 6.18
N LYS A 266 -28.16 12.38 4.99
CA LYS A 266 -28.19 11.06 4.41
C LYS A 266 -26.79 10.69 3.88
N VAL A 267 -26.05 9.87 4.63
CA VAL A 267 -24.79 9.27 4.15
C VAL A 267 -25.12 7.98 3.41
N GLU A 268 -24.70 7.91 2.15
CA GLU A 268 -24.96 6.76 1.28
C GLU A 268 -23.69 6.37 0.53
N PHE A 269 -23.53 5.06 0.32
CA PHE A 269 -22.48 4.47 -0.49
C PHE A 269 -23.09 3.50 -1.49
N ASP A 270 -22.51 3.40 -2.68
CA ASP A 270 -22.98 2.45 -3.70
C ASP A 270 -22.37 1.07 -3.47
N VAL A 271 -21.09 1.04 -3.11
CA VAL A 271 -20.29 -0.18 -2.88
C VAL A 271 -19.51 -0.07 -1.58
N ALA A 272 -19.41 -1.18 -0.87
CA ALA A 272 -18.46 -1.34 0.22
C ALA A 272 -17.36 -2.36 -0.16
N LEU A 273 -16.16 -2.14 0.34
CA LEU A 273 -14.98 -2.99 0.18
C LEU A 273 -14.50 -3.48 1.55
N GLY A 274 -13.94 -4.68 1.61
CA GLY A 274 -13.32 -5.21 2.81
C GLY A 274 -12.20 -6.18 2.47
N ALA A 275 -11.04 -6.00 3.10
CA ALA A 275 -9.90 -6.88 2.90
C ALA A 275 -9.45 -7.50 4.23
N ASP A 276 -9.41 -8.82 4.29
CA ASP A 276 -8.92 -9.61 5.42
C ASP A 276 -9.65 -9.37 6.75
N LEU A 277 -10.96 -9.11 6.71
CA LEU A 277 -11.76 -8.77 7.89
C LEU A 277 -12.11 -9.97 8.79
N ILE A 278 -11.91 -11.19 8.30
CA ILE A 278 -12.33 -12.44 8.95
C ILE A 278 -11.11 -13.12 9.58
N TYR A 279 -10.62 -12.56 10.69
CA TYR A 279 -9.41 -13.06 11.37
C TYR A 279 -9.64 -13.48 12.82
N ASP A 280 -10.69 -12.99 13.47
CA ASP A 280 -11.05 -13.33 14.85
C ASP A 280 -12.53 -13.72 14.93
N ILE A 281 -12.81 -14.87 15.54
CA ILE A 281 -14.16 -15.41 15.67
C ILE A 281 -15.04 -14.52 16.58
N ASP A 282 -14.43 -13.84 17.55
CA ASP A 282 -15.14 -12.97 18.49
C ASP A 282 -15.60 -11.67 17.81
N LEU A 283 -14.99 -11.29 16.68
CA LEU A 283 -15.36 -10.12 15.88
C LEU A 283 -16.44 -10.41 14.83
N VAL A 284 -16.73 -11.68 14.53
CA VAL A 284 -17.72 -12.07 13.51
C VAL A 284 -19.11 -11.45 13.77
N PRO A 285 -19.67 -11.48 15.00
CA PRO A 285 -20.98 -10.88 15.24
C PRO A 285 -21.01 -9.37 14.97
N LEU A 286 -19.93 -8.66 15.35
CA LEU A 286 -19.80 -7.22 15.13
C LEU A 286 -19.65 -6.88 13.65
N LEU A 287 -18.86 -7.66 12.92
CA LEU A 287 -18.70 -7.51 11.47
C LEU A 287 -20.04 -7.71 10.75
N VAL A 288 -20.78 -8.78 11.05
CA VAL A 288 -22.08 -9.05 10.42
C VAL A 288 -23.10 -7.95 10.74
N GLN A 289 -23.12 -7.44 11.98
CA GLN A 289 -23.97 -6.30 12.35
C GLN A 289 -23.61 -5.03 11.56
N THR A 290 -22.31 -4.75 11.37
CA THR A 290 -21.86 -3.62 10.55
C THR A 290 -22.23 -3.81 9.09
N VAL A 291 -22.04 -5.01 8.53
CA VAL A 291 -22.45 -5.34 7.16
C VAL A 291 -23.95 -5.13 6.97
N LYS A 292 -24.78 -5.59 7.93
CA LYS A 292 -26.22 -5.31 7.91
C LYS A 292 -26.52 -3.81 7.90
N SER A 293 -25.80 -3.03 8.70
CA SER A 293 -25.94 -1.57 8.74
C SER A 293 -25.53 -0.91 7.42
N LEU A 294 -24.51 -1.41 6.72
CA LEU A 294 -24.11 -0.93 5.39
C LEU A 294 -25.29 -1.00 4.41
N PHE A 295 -26.02 -2.12 4.39
CA PHE A 295 -27.17 -2.30 3.51
C PHE A 295 -28.41 -1.51 3.98
N GLU A 296 -28.73 -1.56 5.29
CA GLU A 296 -29.99 -1.02 5.81
C GLU A 296 -29.96 0.51 6.03
N LYS A 297 -28.82 1.04 6.51
CA LYS A 297 -28.69 2.45 6.90
C LYS A 297 -27.92 3.29 5.88
N TYR A 298 -26.91 2.71 5.23
CA TYR A 298 -26.00 3.45 4.35
C TYR A 298 -26.19 3.14 2.85
N ALA A 299 -27.31 2.49 2.51
CA ALA A 299 -27.79 2.24 1.16
C ALA A 299 -26.87 1.45 0.22
N VAL A 300 -25.83 0.79 0.76
CA VAL A 300 -24.89 -0.05 -0.01
C VAL A 300 -25.65 -1.09 -0.83
N LYS A 301 -25.23 -1.28 -2.09
CA LYS A 301 -25.83 -2.27 -3.00
C LYS A 301 -25.03 -3.55 -3.09
N GLU A 302 -23.72 -3.45 -2.91
CA GLU A 302 -22.79 -4.57 -2.98
C GLU A 302 -21.67 -4.42 -1.96
N PHE A 303 -21.27 -5.54 -1.34
CA PHE A 303 -20.11 -5.60 -0.45
C PHE A 303 -19.10 -6.61 -1.01
N LEU A 304 -17.94 -6.12 -1.44
CA LEU A 304 -16.86 -6.95 -1.98
C LEU A 304 -15.87 -7.26 -0.87
N ILE A 305 -15.76 -8.54 -0.52
CA ILE A 305 -14.80 -9.01 0.48
C ILE A 305 -13.74 -9.90 -0.14
N SER A 306 -12.48 -9.60 0.16
CA SER A 306 -11.34 -10.47 -0.11
C SER A 306 -10.81 -10.99 1.22
N ALA A 307 -10.58 -12.30 1.34
CA ALA A 307 -10.12 -12.92 2.59
C ALA A 307 -9.08 -13.99 2.31
N THR A 308 -8.08 -14.08 3.19
CA THR A 308 -7.15 -15.21 3.19
C THR A 308 -7.70 -16.31 4.09
N LEU A 309 -7.94 -17.51 3.55
CA LEU A 309 -8.42 -18.64 4.35
C LEU A 309 -7.29 -19.20 5.23
N ARG A 310 -7.17 -18.68 6.46
CA ARG A 310 -6.19 -19.13 7.46
C ARG A 310 -6.77 -20.12 8.47
N ASN A 311 -8.06 -20.00 8.76
CA ASN A 311 -8.77 -20.84 9.70
C ASN A 311 -10.19 -21.11 9.19
N GLU A 312 -10.46 -22.36 8.83
CA GLU A 312 -11.76 -22.79 8.30
C GLU A 312 -12.90 -22.62 9.31
N ARG A 313 -12.62 -22.75 10.61
CA ARG A 313 -13.64 -22.59 11.65
C ARG A 313 -14.09 -21.13 11.77
N THR A 314 -13.16 -20.19 11.74
CA THR A 314 -13.49 -18.75 11.80
C THR A 314 -14.27 -18.34 10.54
N PHE A 315 -13.83 -18.81 9.37
CA PHE A 315 -14.52 -18.54 8.12
C PHE A 315 -15.93 -19.17 8.06
N GLY A 316 -16.06 -20.42 8.54
CA GLY A 316 -17.35 -21.09 8.66
C GLY A 316 -18.31 -20.36 9.59
N ALA A 317 -17.83 -19.89 10.76
CA ALA A 317 -18.64 -19.08 11.67
C ALA A 317 -19.14 -17.77 11.02
N PHE A 318 -18.33 -17.14 10.17
CA PHE A 318 -18.75 -15.98 9.39
C PHE A 318 -19.85 -16.34 8.37
N LEU A 319 -19.69 -17.43 7.61
CA LEU A 319 -20.70 -17.87 6.65
C LEU A 319 -22.03 -18.24 7.34
N ASP A 320 -21.97 -18.96 8.46
CA ASP A 320 -23.15 -19.32 9.25
C ASP A 320 -23.87 -18.06 9.77
N ALA A 321 -23.12 -17.07 10.25
CA ALA A 321 -23.68 -15.80 10.74
C ALA A 321 -24.29 -14.94 9.62
N CYS A 322 -23.76 -15.00 8.39
CA CYS A 322 -24.35 -14.34 7.22
C CYS A 322 -25.65 -15.02 6.73
N GLY A 323 -25.84 -16.31 7.00
CA GLY A 323 -27.02 -17.07 6.59
C GLY A 323 -28.20 -17.02 7.58
N ALA A 324 -27.99 -16.47 8.78
CA ALA A 324 -28.97 -16.38 9.86
C ALA A 324 -29.86 -15.12 9.75
#